data_AF-A0A7S1C1N1-F1
#
_entry.id   AF-A0A7S1C1N1-F1
#
_cell.length_a   1.000
_cell.length_b   1.000
_cell.length_c   1.000
_cell.angle_alpha   90.00
_cell.angle_beta   90.00
_cell.angle_gamma   90.00
#
_symmetry.space_group_name_H-M   'P 1'
#
loop_
_entity.id
_entity.type
_entity.pdbx_description
1 polymer ?
#
loop_
_entity_poly.entity_id
_entity_poly.type
_entity_poly.pdbx_seq_one_letter_code
_entity_poly.pdbx_strand_id
1 'polypeptide(L)'
;ELADALHRIFLGHGDWSEDLKKGVSQHFFQEACAVPRVLCTRERAVLFDRIIRAGDDGDREVGRFVLEADDREPADAVHDWARNNNMTEPQILSLARTVCSFEGVRCSRDAPIIFGPQGISGPDDSGIVGHLSVHMGEQVADATYKFFARHNLFEKKWDFSALLDQICKRFQGLKNNCGRKKAIKYYNDSFIMGDGVDLGSLVIWQDEEVIDVLHAIRMKHPQNITIHDQMRAFSRICHREEVECQKTNATVFKINNINWRDYPFFWNETCEVYVAGWQHMSDMGKVWKGDKIVEFLKREDIEAALRWPLLGPLFLFLWSLFLYLMSYCSGKQTNLNRIQKIILPIVAFATGSFIFTAFVEPTDMIDRAMHSREYLPDLEIFENEEPADAVMRWAKEASRKHHPIVRQPIHEMLLEHVCARTDLFNCTRRRAWELMDFGHITVASQSYQLYHMDPRADPVMKGACVTTNALDPCIERTARLHCGRIVPPPMGCVRDLARHMANQYREFNRGRGSSKNAYTKLVLEMDATHEEIFRRAARLVRQRGMNFPPLARVGNGTAKMYYDHDKRSMAAYGYWDAFQRLKDKEAREWTDKPCTPMFGGALCAKHDKEGNMLIEA
;
A
#
# COMPACT_ATOMS: atom_id res chain seq x y z
N GLU A 1 -39.04 -2.20 46.91
CA GLU A 1 -39.19 -0.76 47.20
C GLU A 1 -37.92 -0.17 47.83
N LEU A 2 -37.41 -0.72 48.94
CA LEU A 2 -36.16 -0.25 49.56
C LEU A 2 -34.96 -0.26 48.60
N ALA A 3 -34.71 -1.37 47.90
CA ALA A 3 -33.60 -1.47 46.94
C ALA A 3 -33.70 -0.39 45.84
N ASP A 4 -34.90 -0.12 45.32
CA ASP A 4 -35.11 0.93 44.30
C ASP A 4 -34.90 2.34 44.85
N ALA A 5 -35.28 2.57 46.11
CA ALA A 5 -35.09 3.85 46.77
C ALA A 5 -33.59 4.13 46.95
N LEU A 6 -32.84 3.13 47.46
CA LEU A 6 -31.38 3.23 47.59
C LEU A 6 -30.72 3.45 46.24
N HIS A 7 -31.10 2.67 45.22
CA HIS A 7 -30.53 2.83 43.88
C HIS A 7 -30.76 4.24 43.31
N ARG A 8 -31.98 4.80 43.43
CA ARG A 8 -32.27 6.17 43.00
C ARG A 8 -31.46 7.23 43.75
N ILE A 9 -31.25 7.05 45.06
CA ILE A 9 -30.43 7.96 45.86
C ILE A 9 -28.99 7.96 45.35
N PHE A 10 -28.40 6.78 45.13
CA PHE A 10 -27.00 6.68 44.71
C PHE A 10 -26.77 7.02 43.23
N LEU A 11 -27.77 6.85 42.35
CA LEU A 11 -27.70 7.34 40.97
C LEU A 11 -27.59 8.87 40.87
N GLY A 12 -28.20 9.60 41.81
CA GLY A 12 -28.19 11.07 41.86
C GLY A 12 -26.85 11.69 42.27
N HIS A 13 -25.93 10.90 42.83
CA HIS A 13 -24.60 11.36 43.22
C HIS A 13 -23.57 11.06 42.13
N GLY A 14 -23.32 12.05 41.26
CA GLY A 14 -22.42 11.93 40.11
C GLY A 14 -20.94 11.70 40.46
N ASP A 15 -20.51 12.11 41.65
CA ASP A 15 -19.08 12.17 42.00
C ASP A 15 -18.47 10.84 42.50
N TRP A 16 -19.28 9.80 42.70
CA TRP A 16 -18.80 8.53 43.25
C TRP A 16 -18.43 7.54 42.14
N SER A 17 -17.37 6.76 42.35
CA SER A 17 -17.08 5.61 41.48
C SER A 17 -18.19 4.57 41.57
N GLU A 18 -18.43 3.83 40.49
CA GLU A 18 -19.49 2.80 40.46
C GLU A 18 -19.28 1.71 41.52
N ASP A 19 -18.03 1.30 41.77
CA ASP A 19 -17.70 0.37 42.85
C ASP A 19 -18.10 0.90 44.23
N LEU A 20 -17.87 2.19 44.48
CA LEU A 20 -18.24 2.83 45.74
C LEU A 20 -19.76 2.93 45.89
N LYS A 21 -20.47 3.33 44.84
CA LYS A 21 -21.94 3.37 44.85
C LYS A 21 -22.53 2.02 45.17
N LYS A 22 -22.00 0.96 44.55
CA LYS A 22 -22.46 -0.41 44.79
C LYS A 22 -22.17 -0.86 46.22
N GLY A 23 -20.94 -0.68 46.70
CA GLY A 23 -20.55 -1.05 48.06
C GLY A 23 -21.39 -0.34 49.12
N VAL A 24 -21.58 0.97 48.96
CA VAL A 24 -22.39 1.77 49.89
C VAL A 24 -23.87 1.40 49.79
N SER A 25 -24.43 1.26 48.59
CA SER A 25 -25.83 0.84 48.41
C SER A 25 -26.11 -0.51 49.04
N GLN A 26 -25.19 -1.48 48.90
CA GLN A 26 -25.35 -2.81 49.48
C GLN A 26 -25.22 -2.80 51.01
N HIS A 27 -24.33 -1.98 51.55
CA HIS A 27 -24.23 -1.77 53.00
C HIS A 27 -25.52 -1.19 53.59
N PHE A 28 -26.04 -0.10 53.01
CA PHE A 28 -27.31 0.50 53.45
C PHE A 28 -28.49 -0.47 53.31
N PHE A 29 -28.49 -1.29 52.26
CA PHE A 29 -29.50 -2.32 52.09
C PHE A 29 -29.45 -3.34 53.23
N GLN A 30 -28.26 -3.89 53.55
CA GLN A 30 -28.09 -4.86 54.64
C GLN A 30 -28.50 -4.29 56.01
N GLU A 31 -28.07 -3.08 56.34
CA GLU A 31 -28.43 -2.40 57.59
C GLU A 31 -29.93 -2.18 57.70
N ALA A 32 -30.57 -1.69 56.64
CA ALA A 32 -32.01 -1.46 56.63
C ALA A 32 -32.81 -2.78 56.74
N CYS A 33 -32.33 -3.87 56.11
CA CYS A 33 -32.97 -5.18 56.20
C CYS A 33 -32.79 -5.88 57.54
N ALA A 34 -31.80 -5.49 58.35
CA ALA A 34 -31.62 -6.00 59.71
C ALA A 34 -32.68 -5.46 60.69
N VAL A 35 -33.41 -4.40 60.32
CA VAL A 35 -34.46 -3.80 61.15
C VAL A 35 -35.74 -4.66 61.07
N PRO A 36 -36.27 -5.22 62.18
CA PRO A 36 -37.39 -6.17 62.17
C PRO A 36 -38.70 -5.67 61.54
N ARG A 37 -38.83 -4.35 61.36
CA ARG A 37 -40.01 -3.70 60.76
C ARG A 37 -39.88 -3.46 59.25
N VAL A 38 -38.70 -3.70 58.68
CA VAL A 38 -38.43 -3.49 57.26
C VAL A 38 -38.50 -4.83 56.54
N LEU A 39 -39.51 -5.00 55.69
CA LEU A 39 -39.66 -6.20 54.87
C LEU A 39 -38.82 -6.06 53.59
N CYS A 40 -37.65 -6.68 53.58
CA CYS A 40 -36.82 -6.78 52.39
C CYS A 40 -37.20 -8.01 51.56
N THR A 41 -37.95 -7.78 50.48
CA THR A 41 -38.41 -8.86 49.59
C THR A 41 -37.47 -9.15 48.43
N ARG A 42 -36.49 -8.27 48.16
CA ARG A 42 -35.50 -8.43 47.10
C ARG A 42 -34.22 -7.66 47.38
N GLU A 43 -33.10 -8.24 47.02
CA GLU A 43 -31.75 -7.68 47.20
C GLU A 43 -31.38 -6.63 46.16
N ARG A 44 -32.04 -6.67 44.98
CA ARG A 44 -31.70 -5.80 43.85
C ARG A 44 -32.83 -4.85 43.50
N ALA A 45 -32.43 -3.65 43.09
CA ALA A 45 -33.37 -2.69 42.53
C ALA A 45 -33.89 -3.20 41.19
N VAL A 46 -35.12 -2.87 40.85
CA VAL A 46 -35.75 -3.19 39.57
C VAL A 46 -35.72 -1.90 38.78
N LEU A 47 -34.95 -1.91 37.70
CA LEU A 47 -34.72 -0.76 36.84
C LEU A 47 -35.82 -0.63 35.79
N PHE A 48 -36.34 -1.78 35.33
CA PHE A 48 -37.37 -1.84 34.32
C PHE A 48 -38.27 -3.05 34.58
N ASP A 49 -39.58 -2.86 34.58
CA ASP A 49 -40.56 -3.94 34.77
C ASP A 49 -41.79 -3.65 33.92
N ARG A 50 -41.92 -4.36 32.81
CA ARG A 50 -43.07 -4.22 31.91
C ARG A 50 -43.46 -5.55 31.29
N ILE A 51 -44.75 -5.68 31.03
CA ILE A 51 -45.27 -6.71 30.13
C ILE A 51 -44.94 -6.28 28.70
N ILE A 52 -44.12 -7.08 28.03
CA ILE A 52 -43.75 -6.86 26.64
C ILE A 52 -44.78 -7.52 25.74
N ARG A 53 -45.30 -6.74 24.79
CA ARG A 53 -46.21 -7.20 23.75
C ARG A 53 -45.50 -7.11 22.40
N ALA A 54 -45.76 -8.08 21.52
CA ALA A 54 -45.21 -8.14 20.16
C ALA A 54 -46.32 -8.40 19.14
N GLY A 55 -46.03 -8.15 17.87
CA GLY A 55 -46.98 -8.16 16.75
C GLY A 55 -47.20 -6.74 16.22
N ASP A 56 -47.62 -6.62 14.96
CA ASP A 56 -47.78 -5.32 14.29
C ASP A 56 -48.78 -4.40 15.03
N ASP A 57 -49.79 -5.01 15.68
CA ASP A 57 -50.80 -4.30 16.48
C ASP A 57 -50.55 -4.34 17.99
N GLY A 58 -49.49 -5.02 18.45
CA GLY A 58 -49.17 -5.17 19.87
C GLY A 58 -50.11 -6.08 20.68
N ASP A 59 -50.87 -6.95 20.00
CA ASP A 59 -51.90 -7.78 20.65
C ASP A 59 -51.37 -9.06 21.33
N ARG A 60 -50.19 -9.56 20.93
CA ARG A 60 -49.63 -10.78 21.53
C ARG A 60 -48.73 -10.42 22.71
N GLU A 61 -49.16 -10.79 23.91
CA GLU A 61 -48.29 -10.77 25.08
C GLU A 61 -47.15 -11.79 24.90
N VAL A 62 -45.91 -11.30 24.95
CA VAL A 62 -44.70 -12.13 24.89
C VAL A 62 -44.36 -12.64 26.28
N GLY A 63 -44.40 -11.74 27.26
CA GLY A 63 -44.13 -12.03 28.67
C GLY A 63 -43.70 -10.78 29.44
N ARG A 64 -43.53 -10.93 30.75
CA ARG A 64 -43.02 -9.86 31.63
C ARG A 64 -41.49 -9.85 31.61
N PHE A 65 -40.91 -8.71 31.24
CA PHE A 65 -39.47 -8.47 31.33
C PHE A 65 -39.17 -7.64 32.59
N VAL A 66 -38.27 -8.16 33.42
CA VAL A 66 -37.80 -7.51 34.64
C VAL A 66 -36.28 -7.36 34.54
N LEU A 67 -35.81 -6.12 34.48
CA LEU A 67 -34.40 -5.77 34.57
C LEU A 67 -34.08 -5.38 36.01
N GLU A 68 -33.13 -6.08 36.60
CA GLU A 68 -32.60 -5.76 37.92
C GLU A 68 -31.30 -4.95 37.80
N ALA A 69 -30.99 -4.16 38.82
CA ALA A 69 -29.72 -3.45 38.93
C ALA A 69 -28.60 -4.47 39.24
N ASP A 70 -27.94 -4.95 38.20
CA ASP A 70 -26.76 -5.80 38.29
C ASP A 70 -25.60 -5.23 37.44
N ASP A 71 -24.47 -5.94 37.39
CA ASP A 71 -23.28 -5.51 36.63
C ASP A 71 -23.39 -5.83 35.13
N ARG A 72 -24.52 -6.39 34.66
CA ARG A 72 -24.69 -6.74 33.25
C ARG A 72 -25.16 -5.53 32.47
N GLU A 73 -24.68 -5.41 31.24
CA GLU A 73 -25.18 -4.41 30.31
C GLU A 73 -26.69 -4.66 30.04
N PRO A 74 -27.57 -3.67 30.23
CA PRO A 74 -29.01 -3.87 30.06
C PRO A 74 -29.40 -4.38 28.66
N ALA A 75 -28.69 -3.94 27.61
CA ALA A 75 -28.91 -4.43 26.25
C ALA A 75 -28.70 -5.95 26.13
N ASP A 76 -27.67 -6.50 26.79
CA ASP A 76 -27.40 -7.94 26.79
C ASP A 76 -28.46 -8.71 27.62
N ALA A 77 -28.90 -8.15 28.74
CA ALA A 77 -29.98 -8.73 29.55
C ALA A 77 -31.30 -8.81 28.76
N VAL A 78 -31.60 -7.78 27.95
CA VAL A 78 -32.74 -7.80 27.02
C VAL A 78 -32.57 -8.92 25.99
N HIS A 79 -31.38 -9.07 25.42
CA HIS A 79 -31.12 -10.10 24.43
C HIS A 79 -31.30 -11.52 24.99
N ASP A 80 -30.76 -11.80 26.17
CA ASP A 80 -30.89 -13.11 26.83
C ASP A 80 -32.36 -13.45 27.09
N TRP A 81 -33.13 -12.49 27.63
CA TRP A 81 -34.56 -12.68 27.87
C TRP A 81 -35.33 -12.85 26.56
N ALA A 82 -35.07 -12.02 25.55
CA ALA A 82 -35.82 -12.02 24.30
C ALA A 82 -35.55 -13.29 23.47
N ARG A 83 -34.32 -13.84 23.53
CA ARG A 83 -33.98 -15.13 22.93
C ARG A 83 -34.80 -16.27 23.53
N ASN A 84 -34.96 -16.29 24.86
CA ASN A 84 -35.78 -17.30 25.55
C ASN A 84 -37.27 -17.20 25.20
N ASN A 85 -37.71 -16.04 24.71
CA ASN A 85 -39.09 -15.78 24.29
C ASN A 85 -39.28 -15.79 22.77
N ASN A 86 -38.30 -16.31 22.01
CA ASN A 86 -38.35 -16.43 20.54
C ASN A 86 -38.64 -15.12 19.79
N MET A 87 -38.14 -13.99 20.30
CA MET A 87 -38.27 -12.70 19.61
C MET A 87 -37.33 -12.61 18.39
N THR A 88 -37.75 -11.87 17.37
CA THR A 88 -36.91 -11.61 16.18
C THR A 88 -35.88 -10.52 16.46
N GLU A 89 -34.76 -10.54 15.73
CA GLU A 89 -33.67 -9.57 15.91
C GLU A 89 -34.12 -8.09 15.90
N PRO A 90 -34.99 -7.63 14.96
CA PRO A 90 -35.51 -6.26 15.01
C PRO A 90 -36.31 -5.96 16.28
N GLN A 91 -37.05 -6.93 16.82
CA GLN A 91 -37.79 -6.78 18.07
C GLN A 91 -36.84 -6.67 19.26
N ILE A 92 -35.75 -7.45 19.28
CA ILE A 92 -34.72 -7.38 20.33
C ILE A 92 -34.06 -6.00 20.33
N LEU A 93 -33.64 -5.49 19.16
CA LEU A 93 -33.03 -4.17 19.04
C LEU A 93 -33.98 -3.05 19.47
N SER A 94 -35.26 -3.13 19.07
CA SER A 94 -36.29 -2.17 19.48
C SER A 94 -36.51 -2.17 21.00
N LEU A 95 -36.58 -3.36 21.61
CA LEU A 95 -36.72 -3.50 23.06
C LEU A 95 -35.47 -3.00 23.79
N ALA A 96 -34.27 -3.31 23.31
CA ALA A 96 -33.02 -2.85 23.89
C ALA A 96 -32.94 -1.31 23.90
N ARG A 97 -33.27 -0.65 22.78
CA ARG A 97 -33.36 0.81 22.72
C ARG A 97 -34.42 1.38 23.67
N THR A 98 -35.58 0.73 23.77
CA THR A 98 -36.66 1.16 24.69
C THR A 98 -36.22 1.10 26.14
N VAL A 99 -35.56 0.00 26.54
CA VAL A 99 -35.03 -0.19 27.90
C VAL A 99 -33.90 0.80 28.17
N CYS A 100 -32.98 0.99 27.23
CA CYS A 100 -31.86 1.94 27.37
C CYS A 100 -32.27 3.41 27.33
N SER A 101 -33.44 3.74 26.77
CA SER A 101 -34.02 5.09 26.80
C SER A 101 -34.89 5.33 28.04
N PHE A 102 -35.09 4.32 28.88
CA PHE A 102 -35.92 4.44 30.08
C PHE A 102 -35.20 5.21 31.18
N GLU A 103 -35.90 6.14 31.82
CA GLU A 103 -35.34 6.93 32.92
C GLU A 103 -34.88 6.02 34.07
N GLY A 104 -33.61 6.15 34.46
CA GLY A 104 -32.99 5.33 35.51
C GLY A 104 -32.25 4.08 35.02
N VAL A 105 -32.35 3.74 33.73
CA VAL A 105 -31.49 2.72 33.11
C VAL A 105 -30.28 3.40 32.48
N ARG A 106 -29.06 2.93 32.81
CA ARG A 106 -27.82 3.39 32.16
C ARG A 106 -27.28 2.27 31.29
N CYS A 107 -27.25 2.50 29.98
CA CYS A 107 -26.59 1.61 29.04
C CYS A 107 -25.28 2.22 28.57
N SER A 108 -24.24 1.39 28.43
CA SER A 108 -23.02 1.76 27.69
C SER A 108 -23.20 1.61 26.18
N ARG A 109 -24.19 0.81 25.75
CA ARG A 109 -24.52 0.55 24.33
C ARG A 109 -26.01 0.32 24.11
N ASP A 110 -26.50 0.67 22.94
CA ASP A 110 -27.91 0.52 22.55
C ASP A 110 -28.22 -0.83 21.85
N ALA A 111 -27.18 -1.59 21.52
CA ALA A 111 -27.28 -2.92 20.90
C ALA A 111 -26.48 -3.97 21.67
N PRO A 112 -27.05 -5.17 21.91
CA PRO A 112 -26.38 -6.25 22.62
C PRO A 112 -25.16 -6.79 21.86
N ILE A 113 -24.19 -7.34 22.58
CA ILE A 113 -23.06 -8.05 21.97
C ILE A 113 -23.48 -9.50 21.67
N ILE A 114 -23.39 -9.88 20.39
CA ILE A 114 -23.68 -11.26 19.95
C ILE A 114 -22.42 -12.11 19.81
N PHE A 115 -21.25 -11.47 19.78
CA PHE A 115 -19.95 -12.12 19.77
C PHE A 115 -18.89 -11.24 20.45
N GLY A 116 -18.11 -11.83 21.35
CA GLY A 116 -17.07 -11.13 22.11
C GLY A 116 -17.55 -10.65 23.50
N PRO A 117 -16.73 -9.87 24.22
CA PRO A 117 -15.40 -9.36 23.83
C PRO A 117 -14.35 -10.48 23.71
N GLN A 118 -13.86 -10.74 22.49
CA GLN A 118 -12.88 -11.79 22.22
C GLN A 118 -11.49 -11.17 22.06
N GLY A 119 -10.53 -11.56 22.90
CA GLY A 119 -9.13 -11.16 22.73
C GLY A 119 -8.58 -11.71 21.41
N ILE A 120 -8.05 -10.82 20.56
CA ILE A 120 -7.38 -11.16 19.30
C ILE A 120 -5.87 -11.01 19.50
N SER A 121 -5.12 -12.09 19.26
CA SER A 121 -3.66 -12.09 19.37
C SER A 121 -2.99 -11.93 18.00
N GLY A 122 -1.76 -11.42 18.02
CA GLY A 122 -0.93 -11.30 16.82
C GLY A 122 -0.44 -12.64 16.26
N PRO A 123 -0.04 -12.68 14.98
CA PRO A 123 0.55 -13.87 14.36
C PRO A 123 1.86 -14.29 15.05
N ASP A 124 2.54 -13.36 15.71
CA ASP A 124 3.80 -13.59 16.42
C ASP A 124 3.61 -13.88 17.92
N ASP A 125 2.40 -14.23 18.36
CA ASP A 125 2.04 -14.44 19.78
C ASP A 125 2.44 -13.27 20.71
N SER A 126 2.50 -12.05 20.17
CA SER A 126 2.94 -10.82 20.87
C SER A 126 1.97 -10.32 21.95
N GLY A 127 1.04 -11.16 22.37
CA GLY A 127 -0.04 -10.84 23.30
C GLY A 127 -1.35 -10.45 22.60
N ILE A 128 -2.34 -10.10 23.42
CA ILE A 128 -3.65 -9.65 22.96
C ILE A 128 -3.51 -8.22 22.44
N VAL A 129 -3.81 -8.01 21.16
CA VAL A 129 -3.81 -6.70 20.51
C VAL A 129 -4.99 -5.86 20.98
N GLY A 130 -6.15 -6.50 21.15
CA GLY A 130 -7.39 -5.87 21.58
C GLY A 130 -8.53 -6.87 21.67
N HIS A 131 -9.71 -6.38 22.03
CA HIS A 131 -10.94 -7.18 22.10
C HIS A 131 -11.86 -6.85 20.93
N LEU A 132 -12.22 -7.87 20.14
CA LEU A 132 -13.22 -7.77 19.09
C LEU A 132 -14.60 -8.09 19.66
N SER A 133 -15.56 -7.20 19.40
CA SER A 133 -16.97 -7.38 19.72
C SER A 133 -17.81 -7.11 18.46
N VAL A 134 -18.83 -7.93 18.24
CA VAL A 134 -19.84 -7.73 17.19
C VAL A 134 -21.18 -7.49 17.87
N HIS A 135 -21.81 -6.37 17.54
CA HIS A 135 -23.13 -6.02 18.05
C HIS A 135 -24.25 -6.65 17.22
N MET A 136 -25.41 -6.84 17.82
CA MET A 136 -26.62 -7.24 17.09
C MET A 136 -26.98 -6.20 16.03
N GLY A 137 -27.41 -6.64 14.85
CA GLY A 137 -27.61 -5.79 13.68
C GLY A 137 -26.33 -5.40 12.93
N GLU A 138 -25.14 -5.65 13.48
CA GLU A 138 -23.86 -5.36 12.84
C GLU A 138 -23.36 -6.56 12.03
N GLN A 139 -22.82 -6.32 10.83
CA GLN A 139 -22.15 -7.38 10.06
C GLN A 139 -20.75 -7.62 10.61
N VAL A 140 -20.31 -8.88 10.65
CA VAL A 140 -18.99 -9.26 11.21
C VAL A 140 -17.86 -8.54 10.46
N ALA A 141 -18.02 -8.31 9.16
CA ALA A 141 -17.05 -7.55 8.36
C ALA A 141 -16.85 -6.12 8.88
N ASP A 142 -17.92 -5.43 9.29
CA ASP A 142 -17.86 -4.05 9.77
C ASP A 142 -17.17 -3.95 11.13
N ALA A 143 -17.57 -4.82 12.06
CA ALA A 143 -16.94 -4.92 13.38
C ALA A 143 -15.44 -5.25 13.26
N THR A 144 -15.09 -6.18 12.36
CA THR A 144 -13.70 -6.54 12.09
C THR A 144 -12.93 -5.37 11.49
N TYR A 145 -13.55 -4.59 10.59
CA TYR A 145 -12.90 -3.44 9.98
C TYR A 145 -12.61 -2.34 11.01
N LYS A 146 -13.61 -2.01 11.84
CA LYS A 146 -13.44 -1.06 12.96
C LYS A 146 -12.32 -1.49 13.91
N PHE A 147 -12.24 -2.79 14.21
CA PHE A 147 -11.15 -3.35 15.01
C PHE A 147 -9.78 -3.16 14.34
N PHE A 148 -9.66 -3.43 13.03
CA PHE A 148 -8.42 -3.22 12.30
C PHE A 148 -7.99 -1.74 12.27
N ALA A 149 -8.94 -0.83 12.05
CA ALA A 149 -8.68 0.61 12.04
C ALA A 149 -8.20 1.12 13.42
N ARG A 150 -8.95 0.82 14.50
CA ARG A 150 -8.61 1.27 15.87
C ARG A 150 -7.23 0.79 16.34
N HIS A 151 -6.78 -0.36 15.86
CA HIS A 151 -5.49 -0.97 16.26
C HIS A 151 -4.38 -0.83 15.21
N ASN A 152 -4.58 0.01 14.18
CA ASN A 152 -3.63 0.24 13.07
C ASN A 152 -3.12 -1.08 12.43
N LEU A 153 -4.01 -2.06 12.26
CA LEU A 153 -3.64 -3.38 11.73
C LEU A 153 -3.47 -3.39 10.22
N PHE A 154 -4.08 -2.43 9.52
CA PHE A 154 -3.86 -2.23 8.08
C PHE A 154 -2.43 -1.76 7.78
N GLU A 155 -1.89 -0.83 8.58
CA GLU A 155 -0.49 -0.40 8.47
C GLU A 155 0.49 -1.56 8.72
N LYS A 156 0.13 -2.48 9.62
CA LYS A 156 0.87 -3.71 9.92
C LYS A 156 0.66 -4.81 8.88
N LYS A 157 -0.11 -4.56 7.82
CA LYS A 157 -0.40 -5.49 6.72
C LYS A 157 -1.00 -6.83 7.19
N TRP A 158 -1.84 -6.79 8.23
CA TRP A 158 -2.58 -7.97 8.64
C TRP A 158 -3.62 -8.38 7.59
N ASP A 159 -3.84 -9.68 7.45
CA ASP A 159 -4.84 -10.20 6.50
C ASP A 159 -6.25 -10.10 7.09
N PHE A 160 -6.94 -9.03 6.71
CA PHE A 160 -8.34 -8.78 7.06
C PHE A 160 -9.26 -9.94 6.65
N SER A 161 -9.05 -10.47 5.44
CA SER A 161 -9.92 -11.52 4.88
C SER A 161 -9.78 -12.84 5.62
N ALA A 162 -8.55 -13.18 6.02
CA ALA A 162 -8.27 -14.37 6.82
C ALA A 162 -8.92 -14.30 8.21
N LEU A 163 -8.83 -13.16 8.92
CA LEU A 163 -9.48 -13.05 10.23
C LEU A 163 -11.00 -13.10 10.11
N LEU A 164 -11.58 -12.41 9.13
CA LEU A 164 -13.01 -12.43 8.87
C LEU A 164 -13.51 -13.86 8.59
N ASP A 165 -12.81 -14.60 7.72
CA ASP A 165 -13.15 -15.99 7.41
C ASP A 165 -13.01 -16.90 8.64
N GLN A 166 -12.02 -16.68 9.51
CA GLN A 166 -11.86 -17.43 10.76
C GLN A 166 -13.03 -17.22 11.72
N ILE A 167 -13.45 -15.96 11.91
CA ILE A 167 -14.60 -15.63 12.77
C ILE A 167 -15.88 -16.27 12.21
N CYS A 168 -16.12 -16.10 10.91
CA CYS A 168 -17.32 -16.65 10.28
C CYS A 168 -17.37 -18.18 10.23
N LYS A 169 -16.21 -18.87 10.16
CA LYS A 169 -16.15 -20.35 10.24
C LYS A 169 -16.34 -20.86 11.66
N ARG A 170 -15.78 -20.19 12.66
CA ARG A 170 -15.78 -20.66 14.05
C ARG A 170 -17.15 -20.53 14.71
N PHE A 171 -17.95 -19.53 14.32
CA PHE A 171 -19.19 -19.21 15.01
C PHE A 171 -20.42 -19.44 14.14
N GLN A 172 -20.97 -20.65 14.21
CA GLN A 172 -22.19 -21.03 13.48
C GLN A 172 -23.40 -20.13 13.82
N GLY A 173 -23.43 -19.54 15.01
CA GLY A 173 -24.47 -18.58 15.44
C GLY A 173 -24.44 -17.23 14.72
N LEU A 174 -23.33 -16.87 14.06
CA LEU A 174 -23.18 -15.62 13.29
C LEU A 174 -23.54 -15.78 11.81
N LYS A 175 -24.17 -16.90 11.41
CA LYS A 175 -24.43 -17.21 9.99
C LYS A 175 -25.17 -16.08 9.27
N ASN A 176 -26.05 -15.36 9.94
CA ASN A 176 -26.81 -14.23 9.38
C ASN A 176 -25.97 -12.92 9.30
N ASN A 177 -24.95 -12.77 10.14
CA ASN A 177 -24.07 -11.59 10.22
C ASN A 177 -22.80 -11.74 9.38
N CYS A 178 -22.57 -12.93 8.82
CA CYS A 178 -21.47 -13.26 7.90
C CYS A 178 -21.90 -13.26 6.42
N GLY A 179 -23.00 -12.57 6.09
CA GLY A 179 -23.52 -12.52 4.72
C GLY A 179 -22.61 -11.72 3.77
N ARG A 180 -21.81 -10.80 4.32
CA ARG A 180 -20.96 -9.90 3.55
C ARG A 180 -19.48 -10.08 3.90
N LYS A 181 -18.64 -10.18 2.86
CA LYS A 181 -17.17 -10.27 2.97
C LYS A 181 -16.45 -8.91 2.92
N LYS A 182 -17.14 -7.87 2.50
CA LYS A 182 -16.60 -6.53 2.25
C LYS A 182 -17.18 -5.56 3.25
N ALA A 183 -16.40 -4.99 4.17
CA ALA A 183 -16.89 -4.08 5.19
C ALA A 183 -17.42 -2.74 4.64
N ILE A 184 -18.32 -2.10 5.38
CA ILE A 184 -18.68 -0.69 5.23
C ILE A 184 -17.69 0.07 6.12
N LYS A 185 -16.81 0.83 5.48
CA LYS A 185 -15.80 1.68 6.13
C LYS A 185 -16.46 2.85 6.84
N TYR A 186 -17.47 3.46 6.21
CA TYR A 186 -18.22 4.57 6.79
C TYR A 186 -19.66 4.60 6.29
N TYR A 187 -20.59 4.95 7.18
CA TYR A 187 -22.01 5.09 6.88
C TYR A 187 -22.57 6.36 7.52
N ASN A 188 -23.39 7.10 6.77
CA ASN A 188 -24.23 8.18 7.28
C ASN A 188 -25.52 8.25 6.47
N ASP A 189 -26.67 8.16 7.13
CA ASP A 189 -28.01 8.20 6.51
C ASP A 189 -28.34 9.55 5.84
N SER A 190 -27.84 10.66 6.40
CA SER A 190 -28.14 12.04 5.98
C SER A 190 -26.85 12.84 5.92
N PHE A 191 -26.08 12.59 4.87
CA PHE A 191 -24.78 13.18 4.66
C PHE A 191 -24.88 14.57 4.04
N ILE A 192 -24.41 15.57 4.81
CA ILE A 192 -24.43 16.97 4.40
C ILE A 192 -22.99 17.46 4.12
N MET A 193 -22.81 18.12 2.96
CA MET A 193 -21.54 18.73 2.54
C MET A 193 -21.78 20.13 1.94
N GLY A 194 -20.77 21.00 2.02
CA GLY A 194 -20.86 22.37 1.50
C GLY A 194 -21.72 23.28 2.37
N ASP A 195 -22.40 24.23 1.74
CA ASP A 195 -23.35 25.17 2.35
C ASP A 195 -24.68 24.49 2.73
N GLY A 196 -24.62 23.29 3.32
CA GLY A 196 -25.78 22.56 3.80
C GLY A 196 -26.48 21.68 2.75
N VAL A 197 -25.80 21.30 1.67
CA VAL A 197 -26.39 20.40 0.66
C VAL A 197 -26.54 19.00 1.24
N ASP A 198 -27.77 18.55 1.41
CA ASP A 198 -28.09 17.16 1.76
C ASP A 198 -27.89 16.26 0.54
N LEU A 199 -27.00 15.29 0.66
CA LEU A 199 -26.63 14.33 -0.37
C LEU A 199 -27.28 12.97 -0.15
N GLY A 200 -28.13 12.83 0.87
CA GLY A 200 -28.75 11.57 1.27
C GLY A 200 -27.76 10.64 1.96
N SER A 201 -27.89 9.34 1.75
CA SER A 201 -27.02 8.36 2.40
C SER A 201 -25.63 8.28 1.76
N LEU A 202 -24.60 8.37 2.59
CA LEU A 202 -23.21 8.12 2.21
C LEU A 202 -22.76 6.77 2.74
N VAL A 203 -22.40 5.88 1.81
CA VAL A 203 -21.77 4.59 2.11
C VAL A 203 -20.38 4.60 1.47
N ILE A 204 -19.36 4.33 2.27
CA ILE A 204 -17.98 4.14 1.80
C ILE A 204 -17.60 2.70 2.13
N TRP A 205 -17.17 1.94 1.13
CA TRP A 205 -16.77 0.55 1.29
C TRP A 205 -15.30 0.39 1.70
N GLN A 206 -14.91 -0.79 2.19
CA GLN A 206 -13.55 -1.04 2.71
C GLN A 206 -12.41 -0.75 1.71
N ASP A 207 -12.66 -1.02 0.43
CA ASP A 207 -11.71 -0.89 -0.69
C ASP A 207 -11.75 0.48 -1.36
N GLU A 208 -12.66 1.35 -0.92
CA GLU A 208 -12.77 2.72 -1.41
C GLU A 208 -12.01 3.66 -0.48
N GLU A 209 -11.28 4.61 -1.04
CA GLU A 209 -10.69 5.68 -0.27
C GLU A 209 -11.70 6.80 -0.04
N VAL A 210 -11.77 7.29 1.19
CA VAL A 210 -12.73 8.33 1.59
C VAL A 210 -12.62 9.54 0.67
N ILE A 211 -11.39 9.98 0.37
CA ILE A 211 -11.16 11.15 -0.47
C ILE A 211 -11.64 10.96 -1.92
N ASP A 212 -11.58 9.73 -2.46
CA ASP A 212 -12.03 9.41 -3.82
C ASP A 212 -13.56 9.52 -3.92
N VAL A 213 -14.27 8.97 -2.94
CA VAL A 213 -15.75 9.03 -2.87
C VAL A 213 -16.22 10.48 -2.72
N LEU A 214 -15.59 11.25 -1.83
CA LEU A 214 -15.95 12.66 -1.63
C LEU A 214 -15.61 13.52 -2.87
N HIS A 215 -14.53 13.21 -3.58
CA HIS A 215 -14.21 13.87 -4.84
C HIS A 215 -15.27 13.56 -5.91
N ALA A 216 -15.69 12.30 -6.05
CA ALA A 216 -16.74 11.91 -6.98
C ALA A 216 -18.07 12.64 -6.70
N ILE A 217 -18.42 12.82 -5.42
CA ILE A 217 -19.56 13.65 -4.99
C ILE A 217 -19.38 15.11 -5.42
N ARG A 218 -18.20 15.70 -5.15
CA ARG A 218 -17.91 17.09 -5.55
C ARG A 218 -18.05 17.27 -7.06
N MET A 219 -17.56 16.32 -7.87
CA MET A 219 -17.66 16.39 -9.33
C MET A 219 -19.10 16.30 -9.85
N LYS A 220 -20.03 15.70 -9.08
CA LYS A 220 -21.48 15.73 -9.39
C LYS A 220 -22.14 17.06 -9.02
N HIS A 221 -21.56 17.82 -8.10
CA HIS A 221 -22.11 19.10 -7.60
C HIS A 221 -21.08 20.24 -7.58
N PRO A 222 -20.41 20.55 -8.72
CA PRO A 222 -19.26 21.46 -8.75
C PRO A 222 -19.61 22.93 -8.41
N GLN A 223 -20.88 23.32 -8.51
CA GLN A 223 -21.34 24.67 -8.21
C GLN A 223 -21.55 24.90 -6.70
N ASN A 224 -21.81 23.84 -5.93
CA ASN A 224 -22.22 23.95 -4.53
C ASN A 224 -21.18 23.40 -3.55
N ILE A 225 -20.25 22.57 -4.02
CA ILE A 225 -19.27 21.90 -3.16
C ILE A 225 -17.87 22.33 -3.57
N THR A 226 -17.16 23.00 -2.67
CA THR A 226 -15.78 23.43 -2.90
C THR A 226 -14.79 22.34 -2.47
N ILE A 227 -13.52 22.50 -2.86
CA ILE A 227 -12.42 21.66 -2.35
C ILE A 227 -12.29 21.76 -0.83
N HIS A 228 -12.58 22.92 -0.24
CA HIS A 228 -12.53 23.11 1.21
C HIS A 228 -13.61 22.28 1.92
N ASP A 229 -14.81 22.19 1.34
CA ASP A 229 -15.90 21.38 1.88
C ASP A 229 -15.61 19.89 1.80
N GLN A 230 -15.03 19.44 0.67
CA GLN A 230 -14.52 18.08 0.52
C GLN A 230 -13.49 17.77 1.62
N MET A 231 -12.52 18.65 1.85
CA MET A 231 -11.47 18.42 2.86
C MET A 231 -11.99 18.52 4.30
N ARG A 232 -13.01 19.34 4.56
CA ARG A 232 -13.70 19.37 5.86
C ARG A 232 -14.48 18.08 6.13
N ALA A 233 -15.17 17.56 5.13
CA ALA A 233 -15.83 16.26 5.22
C ALA A 233 -14.82 15.12 5.40
N PHE A 234 -13.74 15.11 4.60
CA PHE A 234 -12.65 14.16 4.71
C PHE A 234 -12.06 14.17 6.13
N SER A 235 -11.68 15.35 6.64
CA SER A 235 -11.10 15.49 7.97
C SER A 235 -12.03 14.94 9.07
N ARG A 236 -13.32 15.30 9.03
CA ARG A 236 -14.35 14.81 9.97
C ARG A 236 -14.56 13.29 9.92
N ILE A 237 -14.49 12.67 8.74
CA ILE A 237 -14.64 11.23 8.58
C ILE A 237 -13.37 10.52 9.07
N CYS A 238 -12.20 10.93 8.59
CA CYS A 238 -10.90 10.32 8.87
C CYS A 238 -10.36 10.62 10.28
N HIS A 239 -11.00 11.50 11.05
CA HIS A 239 -10.69 11.70 12.48
C HIS A 239 -11.32 10.63 13.38
N ARG A 240 -12.25 9.82 12.84
CA ARG A 240 -12.82 8.69 13.59
C ARG A 240 -11.78 7.57 13.63
N GLU A 241 -11.47 7.06 14.81
CA GLU A 241 -10.53 5.95 15.02
C GLU A 241 -10.96 4.65 14.31
N GLU A 242 -12.23 4.57 13.94
CA GLU A 242 -12.84 3.44 13.22
C GLU A 242 -12.67 3.50 11.70
N VAL A 243 -12.11 4.58 11.16
CA VAL A 243 -11.98 4.81 9.71
C VAL A 243 -10.52 4.97 9.34
N GLU A 244 -10.01 4.07 8.51
CA GLU A 244 -8.66 4.20 7.94
C GLU A 244 -8.70 5.03 6.65
N CYS A 245 -7.84 6.03 6.57
CA CYS A 245 -7.62 6.84 5.38
C CYS A 245 -6.14 6.80 5.00
N GLN A 246 -5.85 6.29 3.80
CA GLN A 246 -4.47 6.02 3.36
C GLN A 246 -3.87 7.19 2.60
N LYS A 247 -4.71 8.01 1.96
CA LYS A 247 -4.26 9.15 1.16
C LYS A 247 -5.13 10.38 1.37
N THR A 248 -4.51 11.53 1.15
CA THR A 248 -5.18 12.83 1.27
C THR A 248 -5.61 13.41 -0.06
N ASN A 249 -5.25 12.81 -1.19
CA ASN A 249 -5.57 13.28 -2.54
C ASN A 249 -6.41 12.24 -3.27
N ALA A 250 -7.48 12.69 -3.93
CA ALA A 250 -8.33 11.80 -4.69
C ALA A 250 -7.62 11.28 -5.95
N THR A 251 -7.76 9.99 -6.25
CA THR A 251 -7.37 9.43 -7.54
C THR A 251 -8.47 9.73 -8.55
N VAL A 252 -8.14 10.52 -9.57
CA VAL A 252 -9.07 10.92 -10.64
C VAL A 252 -9.06 9.91 -11.77
N PHE A 253 -7.93 9.22 -11.97
CA PHE A 253 -7.79 8.20 -12.98
C PHE A 253 -6.82 7.13 -12.51
N LYS A 254 -7.16 5.88 -12.83
CA LYS A 254 -6.38 4.71 -12.45
C LYS A 254 -6.31 3.73 -13.62
N ILE A 255 -5.11 3.29 -13.98
CA ILE A 255 -4.90 2.13 -14.85
C ILE A 255 -4.36 1.00 -13.98
N ASN A 256 -5.14 -0.05 -13.85
CA ASN A 256 -4.77 -1.26 -13.12
C ASN A 256 -4.16 -2.31 -14.07
N ASN A 257 -3.39 -3.24 -13.50
CA ASN A 257 -2.92 -4.44 -14.21
C ASN A 257 -2.18 -4.12 -15.51
N ILE A 258 -1.40 -3.03 -15.55
CA ILE A 258 -0.65 -2.64 -16.74
C ILE A 258 0.28 -3.80 -17.11
N ASN A 259 -0.03 -4.46 -18.22
CA ASN A 259 0.74 -5.58 -18.71
C ASN A 259 1.68 -5.07 -19.80
N TRP A 260 2.92 -5.57 -19.82
CA TRP A 260 3.84 -5.30 -20.92
C TRP A 260 3.24 -5.71 -22.28
N ARG A 261 2.34 -6.70 -22.31
CA ARG A 261 1.65 -7.13 -23.54
C ARG A 261 0.72 -6.08 -24.14
N ASP A 262 0.26 -5.12 -23.36
CA ASP A 262 -0.67 -4.09 -23.82
C ASP A 262 0.00 -3.07 -24.75
N TYR A 263 1.34 -3.10 -24.86
CA TYR A 263 2.12 -2.17 -25.67
C TYR A 263 2.86 -2.92 -26.79
N PRO A 264 2.42 -2.79 -28.06
CA PRO A 264 2.97 -3.52 -29.21
C PRO A 264 4.47 -3.34 -29.43
N PHE A 265 5.03 -2.21 -28.97
CA PHE A 265 6.44 -1.88 -29.11
C PHE A 265 7.38 -2.92 -28.45
N PHE A 266 6.92 -3.63 -27.41
CA PHE A 266 7.71 -4.67 -26.75
C PHE A 266 7.99 -5.91 -27.59
N TRP A 267 7.21 -6.15 -28.63
CA TRP A 267 7.39 -7.34 -29.46
C TRP A 267 8.65 -7.25 -30.34
N ASN A 268 9.20 -6.04 -30.55
CA ASN A 268 10.23 -5.81 -31.55
C ASN A 268 11.66 -5.63 -31.02
N GLU A 269 11.87 -5.27 -29.74
CA GLU A 269 13.21 -4.86 -29.28
C GLU A 269 13.82 -5.67 -28.12
N THR A 270 13.04 -6.48 -27.38
CA THR A 270 13.53 -7.07 -26.10
C THR A 270 13.67 -8.59 -26.06
N CYS A 271 13.34 -9.32 -27.12
CA CYS A 271 13.54 -10.79 -27.16
C CYS A 271 14.48 -11.28 -28.27
N GLU A 272 15.19 -10.39 -28.97
CA GLU A 272 16.33 -10.77 -29.82
C GLU A 272 17.67 -10.72 -29.05
N VAL A 273 17.66 -11.03 -27.76
CA VAL A 273 18.90 -11.55 -27.15
C VAL A 273 19.10 -12.93 -27.79
N TYR A 274 19.88 -12.97 -28.86
CA TYR A 274 20.48 -14.20 -29.38
C TYR A 274 21.38 -14.79 -28.30
N VAL A 275 20.78 -15.41 -27.28
CA VAL A 275 21.48 -16.37 -26.44
C VAL A 275 21.83 -17.49 -27.40
N ALA A 276 23.12 -17.72 -27.63
CA ALA A 276 23.62 -18.67 -28.63
C ALA A 276 23.08 -20.12 -28.45
N GLY A 277 22.43 -20.43 -27.32
CA GLY A 277 21.70 -21.69 -27.08
C GLY A 277 20.30 -21.77 -27.71
N TRP A 278 19.65 -20.65 -28.05
CA TRP A 278 18.26 -20.61 -28.55
C TRP A 278 18.08 -21.27 -29.92
N GLN A 279 19.09 -21.17 -30.79
CA GLN A 279 19.02 -21.79 -32.11
C GLN A 279 19.05 -23.32 -32.06
N HIS A 280 19.40 -23.92 -30.91
CA HIS A 280 19.42 -25.38 -30.74
C HIS A 280 18.13 -25.98 -30.12
N MET A 281 17.40 -25.26 -29.26
CA MET A 281 16.15 -25.78 -28.68
C MET A 281 14.91 -25.59 -29.57
N SER A 282 14.80 -24.50 -30.35
CA SER A 282 13.68 -24.35 -31.30
C SER A 282 13.70 -25.41 -32.40
N ASP A 283 14.88 -25.97 -32.68
CA ASP A 283 15.04 -27.05 -33.64
C ASP A 283 14.76 -28.43 -33.02
N MET A 284 14.67 -28.57 -31.69
CA MET A 284 14.27 -29.83 -31.05
C MET A 284 12.80 -30.20 -31.30
N GLY A 285 11.90 -29.22 -31.41
CA GLY A 285 10.51 -29.47 -31.85
C GLY A 285 10.44 -30.07 -33.25
N LYS A 286 11.45 -29.80 -34.08
CA LYS A 286 11.57 -30.35 -35.45
C LYS A 286 12.21 -31.74 -35.49
N VAL A 287 12.77 -32.23 -34.38
CA VAL A 287 13.32 -33.59 -34.29
C VAL A 287 12.17 -34.57 -34.10
N TRP A 288 12.30 -35.79 -34.63
CA TRP A 288 11.26 -36.82 -34.54
C TRP A 288 10.80 -37.04 -33.09
N LYS A 289 9.52 -36.71 -32.81
CA LYS A 289 8.84 -36.71 -31.50
C LYS A 289 9.16 -35.55 -30.52
N GLY A 290 9.80 -34.47 -30.97
CA GLY A 290 10.08 -33.29 -30.15
C GLY A 290 8.87 -32.72 -29.42
N ASP A 291 7.73 -32.60 -30.11
CA ASP A 291 6.48 -32.07 -29.54
C ASP A 291 5.98 -32.85 -28.32
N LYS A 292 6.14 -34.18 -28.33
CA LYS A 292 5.73 -35.04 -27.19
C LYS A 292 6.67 -34.91 -25.99
N ILE A 293 7.94 -34.61 -26.22
CA ILE A 293 8.92 -34.35 -25.16
C ILE A 293 8.61 -33.01 -24.50
N VAL A 294 8.27 -31.99 -25.29
CA VAL A 294 7.83 -30.68 -24.77
C VAL A 294 6.55 -30.81 -23.95
N GLU A 295 5.56 -31.57 -24.43
CA GLU A 295 4.31 -31.80 -23.69
C GLU A 295 4.51 -32.60 -22.39
N PHE A 296 5.46 -33.54 -22.39
CA PHE A 296 5.86 -34.28 -21.18
C PHE A 296 6.53 -33.37 -20.15
N LEU A 297 7.47 -32.52 -20.56
CA LEU A 297 8.17 -31.59 -19.66
C LEU A 297 7.27 -30.51 -19.04
N LYS A 298 6.08 -30.26 -19.61
CA LYS A 298 5.09 -29.30 -19.12
C LYS A 298 4.23 -29.76 -17.95
N ARG A 299 4.29 -31.04 -17.56
CA ARG A 299 3.49 -31.51 -16.42
C ARG A 299 4.10 -31.03 -15.10
N GLU A 300 3.26 -30.50 -14.20
CA GLU A 300 3.69 -29.85 -12.94
C GLU A 300 4.54 -30.77 -12.04
N ASP A 301 4.29 -32.07 -12.07
CA ASP A 301 5.05 -33.10 -11.36
C ASP A 301 6.49 -33.25 -11.88
N ILE A 302 6.68 -33.10 -13.19
CA ILE A 302 7.99 -33.18 -13.84
C ILE A 302 8.75 -31.86 -13.67
N GLU A 303 8.04 -30.73 -13.73
CA GLU A 303 8.63 -29.41 -13.45
C GLU A 303 9.12 -29.30 -12.00
N ALA A 304 8.33 -29.78 -11.03
CA ALA A 304 8.74 -29.83 -9.63
C ALA A 304 9.94 -30.75 -9.39
N ALA A 305 10.00 -31.89 -10.10
CA ALA A 305 11.14 -32.81 -10.05
C ALA A 305 12.40 -32.20 -10.68
N LEU A 306 12.30 -31.51 -11.82
CA LEU A 306 13.42 -30.86 -12.49
C LEU A 306 13.98 -29.66 -11.72
N ARG A 307 13.13 -28.97 -10.94
CA ARG A 307 13.54 -27.86 -10.06
C ARG A 307 14.31 -28.32 -8.82
N TRP A 308 14.40 -29.63 -8.54
CA TRP A 308 15.23 -30.10 -7.43
C TRP A 308 16.71 -29.89 -7.75
N PRO A 309 17.43 -29.07 -6.96
CA PRO A 309 18.81 -28.68 -7.26
C PRO A 309 19.79 -29.86 -7.29
N LEU A 310 19.40 -30.99 -6.70
CA LEU A 310 20.18 -32.22 -6.66
C LEU A 310 19.81 -33.23 -7.75
N LEU A 311 18.67 -33.08 -8.44
CA LEU A 311 18.22 -34.07 -9.43
C LEU A 311 19.19 -34.16 -10.61
N GLY A 312 19.66 -33.02 -11.11
CA GLY A 312 20.67 -32.94 -12.16
C GLY A 312 21.99 -33.63 -11.81
N PRO A 313 22.66 -33.20 -10.71
CA PRO A 313 23.87 -33.85 -10.22
C PRO A 313 23.70 -35.35 -9.97
N LEU A 314 22.55 -35.76 -9.40
CA LEU A 314 22.28 -37.16 -9.08
C LEU A 314 22.06 -37.99 -10.36
N PHE A 315 21.36 -37.46 -11.36
CA PHE A 315 21.20 -38.12 -12.66
C PHE A 315 22.53 -38.27 -13.39
N LEU A 316 23.36 -37.22 -13.42
CA LEU A 316 24.71 -37.28 -14.02
C LEU A 316 25.60 -38.28 -13.28
N PHE A 317 25.53 -38.31 -11.96
CA PHE A 317 26.24 -39.29 -11.14
C PHE A 317 25.80 -40.73 -11.46
N LEU A 318 24.49 -41.00 -11.45
CA LEU A 318 23.95 -42.33 -11.75
C LEU A 318 24.26 -42.77 -13.18
N TRP A 319 24.18 -41.86 -14.15
CA TRP A 319 24.55 -42.14 -15.53
C TRP A 319 26.04 -42.45 -15.68
N SER A 320 26.91 -41.68 -15.03
CA SER A 320 28.35 -41.94 -15.03
C SER A 320 28.69 -43.29 -14.37
N LEU A 321 27.99 -43.63 -13.27
CA LEU A 321 28.13 -44.92 -12.59
C LEU A 321 27.65 -46.07 -13.47
N PHE A 322 26.53 -45.89 -14.19
CA PHE A 322 26.02 -46.87 -15.14
C PHE A 322 27.01 -47.13 -16.29
N LEU A 323 27.55 -46.07 -16.91
CA LEU A 323 28.57 -46.21 -17.96
C LEU A 323 29.84 -46.89 -17.42
N TYR A 324 30.25 -46.57 -16.20
CA TYR A 324 31.37 -47.22 -15.54
C TYR A 324 31.12 -48.72 -15.35
N LEU A 325 29.96 -49.11 -14.83
CA LEU A 325 29.57 -50.51 -14.62
C LEU A 325 29.44 -51.28 -15.95
N MET A 326 28.86 -50.66 -16.98
CA MET A 326 28.77 -51.26 -18.32
C MET A 326 30.15 -51.53 -18.93
N SER A 327 31.13 -50.66 -18.67
CA SER A 327 32.52 -50.89 -19.09
C SER A 327 33.16 -52.10 -18.38
N TYR A 328 32.68 -52.43 -17.18
CA TYR A 328 33.18 -53.53 -16.36
C TYR A 328 32.51 -54.86 -16.67
N CYS A 329 31.21 -54.85 -16.96
CA CYS A 329 30.41 -56.05 -17.25
C CYS A 329 30.56 -56.58 -18.68
N SER A 330 31.13 -55.81 -19.62
CA SER A 330 31.40 -56.30 -20.98
C SER A 330 32.61 -57.24 -20.96
N GLY A 331 32.40 -58.46 -20.48
CA GLY A 331 33.41 -59.52 -20.27
C GLY A 331 34.07 -60.07 -21.54
N LYS A 332 34.01 -59.35 -22.68
CA LYS A 332 34.89 -59.60 -23.81
C LYS A 332 36.12 -58.73 -23.63
N GLN A 333 37.31 -59.36 -23.66
CA GLN A 333 38.63 -58.74 -23.74
C GLN A 333 38.70 -57.70 -24.87
N THR A 334 38.15 -56.53 -24.61
CA THR A 334 38.36 -55.36 -25.42
C THR A 334 39.61 -54.72 -24.84
N ASN A 335 40.69 -54.69 -25.63
CA ASN A 335 41.97 -54.06 -25.29
C ASN A 335 41.82 -52.53 -25.25
N LEU A 336 40.86 -52.02 -24.48
CA LEU A 336 40.75 -50.61 -24.14
C LEU A 336 41.88 -50.31 -23.16
N ASN A 337 42.80 -49.45 -23.60
CA ASN A 337 43.98 -49.08 -22.84
C ASN A 337 43.54 -48.43 -21.51
N ARG A 338 44.32 -48.59 -20.44
CA ARG A 338 43.96 -48.15 -19.07
C ARG A 338 43.52 -46.68 -19.02
N ILE A 339 44.10 -45.86 -19.88
CA ILE A 339 43.81 -44.44 -20.06
C ILE A 339 42.39 -44.20 -20.61
N GLN A 340 41.93 -45.00 -21.58
CA GLN A 340 40.61 -44.85 -22.19
C GLN A 340 39.47 -45.15 -21.20
N LYS A 341 39.70 -46.02 -20.21
CA LYS A 341 38.74 -46.30 -19.13
C LYS A 341 38.53 -45.11 -18.18
N ILE A 342 39.49 -44.18 -18.12
CA ILE A 342 39.40 -42.95 -17.31
C ILE A 342 38.84 -41.79 -18.15
N ILE A 343 39.23 -41.68 -19.42
CA ILE A 343 38.79 -40.58 -20.29
C ILE A 343 37.29 -40.68 -20.59
N LEU A 344 36.75 -41.88 -20.84
CA LEU A 344 35.34 -42.05 -21.20
C LEU A 344 34.35 -41.46 -20.16
N PRO A 345 34.47 -41.73 -18.85
CA PRO A 345 33.58 -41.14 -17.85
C PRO A 345 33.80 -39.63 -17.67
N ILE A 346 35.02 -39.12 -17.82
CA ILE A 346 35.29 -37.67 -17.77
C ILE A 346 34.62 -36.95 -18.95
N VAL A 347 34.76 -37.51 -20.16
CA VAL A 347 34.09 -36.96 -21.34
C VAL A 347 32.59 -37.04 -21.15
N ALA A 348 32.03 -38.19 -20.75
CA ALA A 348 30.59 -38.32 -20.51
C ALA A 348 30.06 -37.36 -19.43
N PHE A 349 30.84 -37.11 -18.37
CA PHE A 349 30.52 -36.11 -17.35
C PHE A 349 30.58 -34.70 -17.93
N ALA A 350 31.60 -34.36 -18.70
CA ALA A 350 31.73 -33.05 -19.35
C ALA A 350 30.61 -32.80 -20.38
N THR A 351 30.28 -33.78 -21.22
CA THR A 351 29.14 -33.68 -22.15
C THR A 351 27.83 -33.63 -21.39
N GLY A 352 27.68 -34.43 -20.32
CA GLY A 352 26.49 -34.43 -19.48
C GLY A 352 26.28 -33.09 -18.77
N SER A 353 27.34 -32.50 -18.21
CA SER A 353 27.32 -31.15 -17.64
C SER A 353 27.04 -30.09 -18.69
N PHE A 354 27.65 -30.17 -19.88
CA PHE A 354 27.41 -29.22 -20.98
C PHE A 354 25.95 -29.29 -21.46
N ILE A 355 25.42 -30.50 -21.64
CA ILE A 355 24.01 -30.77 -21.93
C ILE A 355 23.17 -30.18 -20.80
N PHE A 356 23.47 -30.49 -19.54
CA PHE A 356 22.68 -29.98 -18.41
C PHE A 356 22.71 -28.45 -18.34
N THR A 357 23.85 -27.78 -18.54
CA THR A 357 23.91 -26.32 -18.60
C THR A 357 23.17 -25.76 -19.82
N ALA A 358 23.23 -26.42 -20.98
CA ALA A 358 22.50 -26.02 -22.17
C ALA A 358 20.98 -26.26 -22.06
N PHE A 359 20.54 -27.17 -21.19
CA PHE A 359 19.12 -27.48 -20.94
C PHE A 359 18.56 -26.84 -19.65
N VAL A 360 19.41 -26.29 -18.76
CA VAL A 360 19.02 -25.62 -17.51
C VAL A 360 19.13 -24.10 -17.60
N GLU A 361 19.61 -23.55 -18.71
CA GLU A 361 19.22 -22.18 -19.04
C GLU A 361 17.68 -22.11 -19.05
N PRO A 362 17.09 -21.16 -18.30
CA PRO A 362 15.65 -21.13 -18.11
C PRO A 362 14.99 -21.10 -19.47
N THR A 363 14.24 -22.16 -19.77
CA THR A 363 13.48 -22.23 -21.01
C THR A 363 12.60 -20.98 -21.12
N ASP A 364 12.23 -20.63 -22.34
CA ASP A 364 11.29 -19.56 -22.65
C ASP A 364 9.95 -19.66 -21.87
N MET A 365 9.64 -20.85 -21.35
CA MET A 365 8.54 -21.11 -20.42
C MET A 365 8.84 -20.76 -18.97
N ILE A 366 10.08 -20.94 -18.49
CA ILE A 366 10.51 -20.54 -17.15
C ILE A 366 10.71 -19.02 -17.11
N ASP A 367 11.26 -18.41 -18.15
CA ASP A 367 11.34 -16.96 -18.29
C ASP A 367 9.93 -16.36 -18.41
N ARG A 368 9.06 -16.92 -19.26
CA ARG A 368 7.63 -16.58 -19.25
C ARG A 368 6.96 -16.85 -17.92
N ALA A 369 7.30 -17.90 -17.17
CA ALA A 369 6.71 -18.17 -15.86
C ALA A 369 7.20 -17.16 -14.80
N MET A 370 8.49 -16.79 -14.85
CA MET A 370 9.11 -15.77 -14.01
C MET A 370 8.55 -14.38 -14.31
N HIS A 371 8.22 -14.08 -15.56
CA HIS A 371 7.61 -12.82 -16.00
C HIS A 371 6.08 -12.85 -16.16
N SER A 372 5.41 -13.99 -15.97
CA SER A 372 3.95 -14.14 -16.17
C SER A 372 3.10 -13.49 -15.08
N ARG A 373 3.72 -13.13 -13.95
CA ARG A 373 3.02 -12.57 -12.78
C ARG A 373 3.50 -11.19 -12.35
N GLU A 374 4.43 -10.60 -13.08
CA GLU A 374 4.91 -9.26 -12.78
C GLU A 374 4.02 -8.20 -13.44
N TYR A 375 2.90 -7.90 -12.79
CA TYR A 375 2.13 -6.70 -13.10
C TYR A 375 2.97 -5.48 -12.75
N LEU A 376 3.04 -4.51 -13.68
CA LEU A 376 3.61 -3.20 -13.37
C LEU A 376 2.76 -2.52 -12.28
N PRO A 377 3.32 -1.59 -11.48
CA PRO A 377 2.54 -0.84 -10.52
C PRO A 377 1.36 -0.13 -11.22
N ASP A 378 0.28 0.09 -10.50
CA ASP A 378 -0.86 0.83 -11.03
C ASP A 378 -0.45 2.28 -11.34
N LEU A 379 -0.92 2.84 -12.46
CA LEU A 379 -0.79 4.26 -12.75
C LEU A 379 -1.96 4.99 -12.10
N GLU A 380 -1.69 5.77 -11.06
CA GLU A 380 -2.67 6.62 -10.38
C GLU A 380 -2.36 8.09 -10.66
N ILE A 381 -3.37 8.84 -11.12
CA ILE A 381 -3.29 10.30 -11.31
C ILE A 381 -4.15 10.95 -10.25
N PHE A 382 -3.54 11.78 -9.40
CA PHE A 382 -4.23 12.46 -8.33
C PHE A 382 -4.90 13.76 -8.80
N GLU A 383 -5.88 14.23 -8.03
CA GLU A 383 -6.51 15.52 -8.33
C GLU A 383 -5.50 16.66 -8.29
N ASN A 384 -5.55 17.53 -9.30
CA ASN A 384 -4.59 18.63 -9.53
C ASN A 384 -3.15 18.17 -9.84
N GLU A 385 -2.91 16.88 -10.07
CA GLU A 385 -1.64 16.40 -10.61
C GLU A 385 -1.68 16.46 -12.14
N GLU A 386 -0.60 16.95 -12.76
CA GLU A 386 -0.50 16.92 -14.22
C GLU A 386 -0.24 15.47 -14.66
N PRO A 387 -0.93 14.96 -15.69
CA PRO A 387 -0.69 13.62 -16.23
C PRO A 387 0.77 13.30 -16.54
N ALA A 388 1.53 14.27 -17.06
CA ALA A 388 2.96 14.11 -17.33
C ALA A 388 3.76 13.79 -16.06
N ASP A 389 3.42 14.39 -14.92
CA ASP A 389 4.08 14.09 -13.65
C ASP A 389 3.71 12.73 -13.11
N ALA A 390 2.42 12.39 -13.17
CA ALA A 390 1.91 11.11 -12.66
C ALA A 390 2.53 9.93 -13.44
N VAL A 391 2.60 10.05 -14.77
CA VAL A 391 3.21 9.06 -15.66
C VAL A 391 4.73 8.95 -15.40
N MET A 392 5.43 10.07 -15.16
CA MET A 392 6.86 10.03 -14.83
C MET A 392 7.12 9.45 -13.44
N ARG A 393 6.28 9.76 -12.44
CA ARG A 393 6.31 9.17 -11.10
C ARG A 393 6.10 7.66 -11.19
N TRP A 394 5.09 7.22 -11.93
CA TRP A 394 4.86 5.82 -12.24
C TRP A 394 6.07 5.18 -12.93
N ALA A 395 6.65 5.83 -13.94
CA ALA A 395 7.79 5.28 -14.68
C ALA A 395 9.01 5.05 -13.76
N LYS A 396 9.26 5.96 -12.81
CA LYS A 396 10.30 5.82 -11.78
C LYS A 396 10.02 4.67 -10.81
N GLU A 397 8.77 4.42 -10.46
CA GLU A 397 8.41 3.32 -9.58
C GLU A 397 8.47 1.97 -10.30
N ALA A 398 7.94 1.94 -11.51
CA ALA A 398 7.94 0.77 -12.37
C ALA A 398 9.38 0.38 -12.73
N SER A 399 10.26 1.35 -13.01
CA SER A 399 11.69 1.08 -13.25
C SER A 399 12.47 0.64 -12.01
N ARG A 400 11.98 0.89 -10.79
CA ARG A 400 12.58 0.36 -9.56
C ARG A 400 12.20 -1.10 -9.32
N LYS A 401 10.95 -1.46 -9.64
CA LYS A 401 10.39 -2.79 -9.32
C LYS A 401 10.61 -3.81 -10.44
N HIS A 402 10.56 -3.38 -11.68
CA HIS A 402 10.60 -4.26 -12.85
C HIS A 402 11.76 -3.88 -13.77
N HIS A 403 12.28 -4.89 -14.49
CA HIS A 403 13.38 -4.88 -15.48
C HIS A 403 13.35 -3.62 -16.39
N PRO A 404 14.41 -3.29 -17.19
CA PRO A 404 14.48 -2.11 -18.08
C PRO A 404 13.39 -2.00 -19.17
N ILE A 405 12.31 -2.74 -19.05
CA ILE A 405 11.09 -2.71 -19.85
C ILE A 405 10.49 -1.29 -19.81
N VAL A 406 10.52 -0.55 -18.70
CA VAL A 406 9.87 0.78 -18.55
C VAL A 406 10.71 1.93 -19.14
N ARG A 407 11.11 1.81 -20.41
CA ARG A 407 11.92 2.79 -21.16
C ARG A 407 11.09 3.94 -21.73
N GLN A 408 11.79 4.89 -22.36
CA GLN A 408 11.22 6.06 -23.07
C GLN A 408 9.93 5.79 -23.88
N PRO A 409 9.79 4.68 -24.63
CA PRO A 409 8.60 4.44 -25.44
C PRO A 409 7.30 4.34 -24.62
N ILE A 410 7.32 3.70 -23.43
CA ILE A 410 6.07 3.37 -22.73
C ILE A 410 5.49 4.54 -22.00
N HIS A 411 6.33 5.34 -21.34
CA HIS A 411 5.81 6.50 -20.62
C HIS A 411 5.29 7.57 -21.61
N GLU A 412 5.89 7.72 -22.79
CA GLU A 412 5.35 8.58 -23.85
C GLU A 412 4.00 8.05 -24.37
N MET A 413 3.90 6.74 -24.67
CA MET A 413 2.63 6.12 -25.09
C MET A 413 1.54 6.21 -24.02
N LEU A 414 1.90 5.99 -22.74
CA LEU A 414 0.99 6.15 -21.61
C LEU A 414 0.53 7.60 -21.48
N LEU A 415 1.45 8.55 -21.62
CA LEU A 415 1.12 9.96 -21.58
C LEU A 415 0.19 10.35 -22.72
N GLU A 416 0.45 9.89 -23.94
CA GLU A 416 -0.46 10.11 -25.08
C GLU A 416 -1.83 9.48 -24.84
N HIS A 417 -1.88 8.25 -24.31
CA HIS A 417 -3.12 7.57 -23.98
C HIS A 417 -3.93 8.33 -22.93
N VAL A 418 -3.28 8.80 -21.86
CA VAL A 418 -3.92 9.58 -20.81
C VAL A 418 -4.36 10.95 -21.32
N CYS A 419 -3.51 11.64 -22.08
CA CYS A 419 -3.83 12.96 -22.62
C CYS A 419 -4.86 12.94 -23.74
N ALA A 420 -5.09 11.80 -24.39
CA ALA A 420 -6.20 11.62 -25.31
C ALA A 420 -7.57 11.64 -24.61
N ARG A 421 -7.62 11.44 -23.29
CA ARG A 421 -8.84 11.51 -22.47
C ARG A 421 -9.18 12.94 -22.07
N THR A 422 -9.57 13.74 -23.07
CA THR A 422 -9.92 15.16 -22.90
C THR A 422 -11.17 15.38 -22.04
N ASP A 423 -11.95 14.33 -21.81
CA ASP A 423 -13.11 14.32 -20.89
C ASP A 423 -12.69 14.41 -19.41
N LEU A 424 -11.50 13.93 -19.06
CA LEU A 424 -11.01 13.86 -17.70
C LEU A 424 -9.87 14.85 -17.42
N PHE A 425 -8.99 15.04 -18.42
CA PHE A 425 -7.76 15.81 -18.24
C PHE A 425 -7.61 16.89 -19.30
N ASN A 426 -7.12 18.05 -18.85
CA ASN A 426 -6.55 19.05 -19.72
C ASN A 426 -5.03 18.99 -19.56
N CYS A 427 -4.37 18.15 -20.37
CA CYS A 427 -2.90 18.09 -20.37
C CYS A 427 -2.34 19.42 -20.85
N THR A 428 -1.81 20.20 -19.91
CA THR A 428 -1.18 21.49 -20.17
C THR A 428 0.26 21.33 -20.66
N ARG A 429 0.90 20.18 -20.35
CA ARG A 429 2.27 19.89 -20.76
C ARG A 429 2.51 18.42 -21.01
N ARG A 430 3.51 18.15 -21.87
CA ARG A 430 4.01 16.80 -22.18
C ARG A 430 5.23 16.40 -21.36
N ARG A 431 5.85 17.34 -20.65
CA ARG A 431 7.06 17.10 -19.86
C ARG A 431 6.74 17.12 -18.38
N ALA A 432 7.28 16.16 -17.64
CA ALA A 432 7.20 16.13 -16.19
C ALA A 432 8.06 17.23 -15.56
N TRP A 433 7.61 17.78 -14.44
CA TRP A 433 8.43 18.63 -13.60
C TRP A 433 9.22 17.77 -12.60
N GLU A 434 10.32 18.31 -12.08
CA GLU A 434 11.11 17.57 -11.10
C GLU A 434 10.34 17.48 -9.79
N LEU A 435 9.94 16.26 -9.43
CA LEU A 435 9.29 15.96 -8.16
C LEU A 435 10.34 15.98 -7.04
N MET A 436 10.19 16.89 -6.09
CA MET A 436 10.93 16.91 -4.84
C MET A 436 10.01 16.56 -3.68
N ASP A 437 10.39 15.53 -2.95
CA ASP A 437 9.74 15.12 -1.71
C ASP A 437 10.29 15.93 -0.54
N PHE A 438 9.40 16.60 0.19
CA PHE A 438 9.70 17.37 1.39
C PHE A 438 9.20 16.67 2.67
N GLY A 439 8.83 15.39 2.57
CA GLY A 439 8.44 14.54 3.67
C GLY A 439 6.95 14.62 3.98
N HIS A 440 6.60 14.34 5.23
CA HIS A 440 5.21 14.34 5.69
C HIS A 440 5.04 15.32 6.85
N ILE A 441 3.84 15.88 6.96
CA ILE A 441 3.40 16.59 8.16
C ILE A 441 2.17 15.90 8.73
N THR A 442 2.12 15.76 10.06
CA THR A 442 0.96 15.21 10.74
C THR A 442 0.18 16.33 11.40
N VAL A 443 -1.08 16.51 11.01
CA VAL A 443 -2.00 17.49 11.61
C VAL A 443 -3.29 16.77 11.96
N ALA A 444 -3.74 16.88 13.21
CA ALA A 444 -4.95 16.21 13.70
C ALA A 444 -4.98 14.69 13.41
N SER A 445 -3.84 14.02 13.64
CA SER A 445 -3.63 12.58 13.36
C SER A 445 -3.68 12.18 11.88
N GLN A 446 -3.72 13.14 10.95
CA GLN A 446 -3.67 12.88 9.51
C GLN A 446 -2.30 13.24 8.96
N SER A 447 -1.69 12.32 8.20
CA SER A 447 -0.42 12.52 7.52
C SER A 447 -0.65 13.11 6.12
N TYR A 448 -0.06 14.27 5.85
CA TYR A 448 -0.09 14.92 4.55
C TYR A 448 1.30 14.87 3.92
N GLN A 449 1.42 14.30 2.73
CA GLN A 449 2.67 14.29 1.99
C GLN A 449 2.94 15.68 1.39
N LEU A 450 4.11 16.22 1.69
CA LEU A 450 4.58 17.48 1.15
C LEU A 450 5.51 17.22 -0.02
N TYR A 451 5.14 17.74 -1.18
CA TYR A 451 5.99 17.68 -2.37
C TYR A 451 5.95 18.99 -3.13
N HIS A 452 6.95 19.21 -3.97
CA HIS A 452 7.02 20.32 -4.91
C HIS A 452 7.47 19.84 -6.26
N MET A 453 6.71 20.22 -7.28
CA MET A 453 7.06 20.02 -8.68
C MET A 453 7.81 21.27 -9.17
N ASP A 454 9.12 21.17 -9.42
CA ASP A 454 9.94 22.33 -9.84
C ASP A 454 9.79 22.58 -11.36
N PRO A 455 9.09 23.66 -11.78
CA PRO A 455 8.91 23.97 -13.20
C PRO A 455 10.21 24.46 -13.86
N ARG A 456 11.29 24.75 -13.11
CA ARG A 456 12.58 25.16 -13.69
C ARG A 456 13.30 24.03 -14.41
N ALA A 457 12.88 22.78 -14.19
CA ALA A 457 13.30 21.64 -14.99
C ALA A 457 12.81 21.77 -16.43
N ASP A 458 11.68 22.46 -16.65
CA ASP A 458 11.10 22.71 -17.97
C ASP A 458 11.67 24.02 -18.58
N PRO A 459 12.36 23.95 -19.75
CA PRO A 459 12.85 25.13 -20.45
C PRO A 459 11.76 26.13 -20.84
N VAL A 460 10.54 25.64 -21.12
CA VAL A 460 9.39 26.47 -21.55
C VAL A 460 8.87 27.30 -20.38
N MET A 461 8.84 26.73 -19.17
CA MET A 461 8.24 27.33 -17.98
C MET A 461 9.24 28.05 -17.06
N LYS A 462 10.50 28.21 -17.50
CA LYS A 462 11.58 28.79 -16.68
C LYS A 462 11.28 30.20 -16.16
N GLY A 463 10.42 30.96 -16.83
CA GLY A 463 9.99 32.30 -16.42
C GLY A 463 8.88 32.33 -15.35
N ALA A 464 8.27 31.20 -15.02
CA ALA A 464 7.13 31.16 -14.09
C ALA A 464 7.51 31.44 -12.63
N CYS A 465 8.77 31.21 -12.26
CA CYS A 465 9.27 31.31 -10.88
C CYS A 465 10.40 32.32 -10.70
N VAL A 466 10.25 33.53 -11.28
CA VAL A 466 11.22 34.62 -11.09
C VAL A 466 11.08 35.19 -9.69
N THR A 467 12.15 35.06 -8.90
CA THR A 467 12.23 35.57 -7.53
C THR A 467 12.55 37.07 -7.54
N THR A 468 11.74 37.86 -6.85
CA THR A 468 11.93 39.32 -6.68
C THR A 468 12.49 39.69 -5.29
N ASN A 469 13.38 38.86 -4.73
CA ASN A 469 13.94 38.93 -3.37
C ASN A 469 13.01 38.47 -2.22
N ALA A 470 11.74 38.15 -2.50
CA ALA A 470 10.83 37.47 -1.57
C ALA A 470 10.96 35.93 -1.63
N LEU A 471 10.20 35.21 -0.80
CA LEU A 471 10.05 33.75 -0.93
C LEU A 471 9.74 33.37 -2.39
N ASP A 472 10.26 32.23 -2.82
CA ASP A 472 10.04 31.69 -4.16
C ASP A 472 8.53 31.57 -4.43
N PRO A 473 7.97 32.30 -5.43
CA PRO A 473 6.52 32.36 -5.65
C PRO A 473 5.94 30.99 -6.03
N CYS A 474 6.75 30.10 -6.61
CA CYS A 474 6.31 28.75 -6.93
C CYS A 474 6.23 27.89 -5.68
N ILE A 475 7.19 28.02 -4.76
CA ILE A 475 7.14 27.34 -3.45
C ILE A 475 5.97 27.88 -2.63
N GLU A 476 5.74 29.19 -2.62
CA GLU A 476 4.60 29.79 -1.92
C GLU A 476 3.27 29.28 -2.49
N ARG A 477 3.15 29.19 -3.82
CA ARG A 477 1.96 28.61 -4.47
C ARG A 477 1.74 27.17 -4.06
N THR A 478 2.78 26.33 -4.07
CA THR A 478 2.68 24.93 -3.63
C THR A 478 2.30 24.84 -2.15
N ALA A 479 2.90 25.68 -1.29
CA ALA A 479 2.52 25.75 0.12
C ALA A 479 1.06 26.16 0.31
N ARG A 480 0.55 27.10 -0.50
CA ARG A 480 -0.86 27.52 -0.48
C ARG A 480 -1.79 26.37 -0.89
N LEU A 481 -1.41 25.57 -1.89
CA LEU A 481 -2.15 24.37 -2.29
C LEU A 481 -2.20 23.34 -1.16
N HIS A 482 -1.06 23.00 -0.56
CA HIS A 482 -1.00 22.07 0.58
C HIS A 482 -1.80 22.57 1.78
N CYS A 483 -1.64 23.84 2.15
CA CYS A 483 -2.40 24.44 3.25
C CYS A 483 -3.91 24.49 2.99
N GLY A 484 -4.34 24.64 1.75
CA GLY A 484 -5.76 24.57 1.39
C GLY A 484 -6.38 23.19 1.64
N ARG A 485 -5.56 22.14 1.72
CA ARG A 485 -5.99 20.77 2.01
C ARG A 485 -6.00 20.43 3.51
N ILE A 486 -5.23 21.14 4.32
CA ILE A 486 -5.15 20.89 5.77
C ILE A 486 -6.35 21.56 6.43
N VAL A 487 -7.19 20.78 7.12
CA VAL A 487 -8.40 21.27 7.77
C VAL A 487 -8.44 20.83 9.25
N PRO A 488 -8.49 21.77 10.21
CA PRO A 488 -8.31 23.21 10.04
C PRO A 488 -6.84 23.56 9.70
N PRO A 489 -6.58 24.57 8.86
CA PRO A 489 -5.20 24.97 8.57
C PRO A 489 -4.56 25.59 9.83
N PRO A 490 -3.30 25.24 10.16
CA PRO A 490 -2.56 25.89 11.23
C PRO A 490 -2.48 27.41 11.03
N MET A 491 -2.44 28.17 12.13
CA MET A 491 -2.21 29.62 12.04
C MET A 491 -0.89 29.91 11.33
N GLY A 492 -0.93 30.72 10.27
CA GLY A 492 0.25 31.01 9.47
C GLY A 492 0.73 29.86 8.58
N CYS A 493 -0.11 28.84 8.33
CA CYS A 493 0.24 27.63 7.56
C CYS A 493 1.06 27.95 6.29
N VAL A 494 0.56 28.85 5.42
CA VAL A 494 1.23 29.13 4.14
C VAL A 494 2.63 29.69 4.36
N ARG A 495 2.81 30.61 5.31
CA ARG A 495 4.09 31.22 5.62
C ARG A 495 5.09 30.18 6.13
N ASP A 496 4.66 29.36 7.08
CA ASP A 496 5.53 28.43 7.77
C ASP A 496 5.88 27.23 6.87
N LEU A 497 4.90 26.74 6.11
CA LEU A 497 5.10 25.68 5.12
C LEU A 497 5.97 26.17 3.96
N ALA A 498 5.72 27.36 3.40
CA ALA A 498 6.56 27.92 2.33
C ALA A 498 8.00 28.13 2.81
N ARG A 499 8.21 28.57 4.05
CA ARG A 499 9.55 28.70 4.64
C ARG A 499 10.22 27.34 4.80
N HIS A 500 9.51 26.33 5.29
CA HIS A 500 10.02 24.96 5.42
C HIS A 500 10.42 24.41 4.05
N MET A 501 9.52 24.46 3.08
CA MET A 501 9.76 23.99 1.71
C MET A 501 10.90 24.76 1.03
N ALA A 502 11.02 26.07 1.25
CA ALA A 502 12.15 26.85 0.72
C ALA A 502 13.48 26.47 1.37
N ASN A 503 13.50 26.11 2.66
CA ASN A 503 14.70 25.58 3.32
C ASN A 503 15.07 24.21 2.75
N GLN A 504 14.10 23.29 2.63
CA GLN A 504 14.33 21.95 2.04
C GLN A 504 14.81 22.05 0.60
N TYR A 505 14.19 22.93 -0.21
CA TYR A 505 14.62 23.19 -1.58
C TYR A 505 16.07 23.69 -1.64
N ARG A 506 16.49 24.59 -0.75
CA ARG A 506 17.87 25.10 -0.69
C ARG A 506 18.86 24.01 -0.30
N GLU A 507 18.55 23.21 0.72
CA GLU A 507 19.41 22.10 1.15
C GLU A 507 19.52 21.02 0.06
N PHE A 508 18.40 20.65 -0.57
CA PHE A 508 18.37 19.75 -1.71
C PHE A 508 19.28 20.25 -2.84
N ASN A 509 19.13 21.52 -3.23
CA ASN A 509 19.97 22.14 -4.26
C ASN A 509 21.45 22.24 -3.89
N ARG A 510 21.76 22.45 -2.61
CA ARG A 510 23.13 22.51 -2.10
C ARG A 510 23.81 21.15 -2.21
N GLY A 511 23.11 20.07 -1.86
CA GLY A 511 23.57 18.68 -1.93
C GLY A 511 23.43 18.04 -3.31
N ARG A 512 22.75 18.69 -4.26
CA ARG A 512 22.42 18.14 -5.57
C ARG A 512 23.63 17.67 -6.38
N GLY A 513 24.75 18.40 -6.32
CA GLY A 513 25.98 18.03 -7.05
C GLY A 513 26.59 16.70 -6.59
N SER A 514 26.26 16.25 -5.37
CA SER A 514 26.65 14.95 -4.81
C SER A 514 25.54 13.89 -4.87
N SER A 515 24.38 14.18 -5.46
CA SER A 515 23.32 13.17 -5.63
C SER A 515 23.82 11.98 -6.45
N LYS A 516 23.41 10.76 -6.13
CA LYS A 516 23.75 9.57 -6.95
C LYS A 516 23.05 9.59 -8.32
N ASN A 517 21.86 10.18 -8.40
CA ASN A 517 21.07 10.24 -9.63
C ASN A 517 21.60 11.33 -10.57
N ALA A 518 22.02 10.94 -11.78
CA ALA A 518 22.59 11.84 -12.78
C ALA A 518 21.60 12.91 -13.28
N TYR A 519 20.31 12.57 -13.42
CA TYR A 519 19.27 13.52 -13.81
C TYR A 519 19.03 14.56 -12.72
N THR A 520 18.92 14.11 -11.46
CA THR A 520 18.80 14.99 -10.30
C THR A 520 20.00 15.94 -10.19
N LYS A 521 21.24 15.46 -10.42
CA LYS A 521 22.43 16.34 -10.46
C LYS A 521 22.24 17.49 -11.45
N LEU A 522 21.65 17.21 -12.62
CA LEU A 522 21.47 18.19 -13.68
C LEU A 522 20.16 18.99 -13.59
N VAL A 523 19.26 18.75 -12.64
CA VAL A 523 17.92 19.40 -12.61
C VAL A 523 17.13 19.05 -13.88
N LEU A 524 17.14 17.77 -14.22
CA LEU A 524 16.50 17.21 -15.40
C LEU A 524 15.70 15.96 -14.99
N GLU A 525 14.82 15.54 -15.88
CA GLU A 525 14.06 14.30 -15.76
C GLU A 525 14.52 13.28 -16.83
N MET A 526 14.05 12.04 -16.72
CA MET A 526 14.50 10.92 -17.58
C MET A 526 14.13 11.12 -19.06
N ASP A 527 13.21 12.03 -19.38
CA ASP A 527 12.80 12.43 -20.73
C ASP A 527 13.72 13.51 -21.35
N ALA A 528 14.73 14.01 -20.63
CA ALA A 528 15.56 15.11 -21.11
C ALA A 528 16.33 14.76 -22.39
N THR A 529 16.31 15.67 -23.36
CA THR A 529 17.04 15.51 -24.64
C THR A 529 18.54 15.72 -24.46
N HIS A 530 19.35 15.19 -25.38
CA HIS A 530 20.81 15.38 -25.36
C HIS A 530 21.22 16.86 -25.33
N GLU A 531 20.49 17.71 -26.07
CA GLU A 531 20.75 19.15 -26.09
C GLU A 531 20.47 19.80 -24.73
N GLU A 532 19.41 19.39 -24.03
CA GLU A 532 19.07 19.91 -22.72
C GLU A 532 20.08 19.47 -21.66
N ILE A 533 20.48 18.19 -21.68
CA ILE A 533 21.53 17.65 -20.82
C ILE A 533 22.81 18.48 -21.00
N PHE A 534 23.23 18.74 -22.25
CA PHE A 534 24.39 19.58 -22.54
C PHE A 534 24.23 21.01 -22.03
N ARG A 535 23.14 21.70 -22.43
CA ARG A 535 22.89 23.11 -22.06
C ARG A 535 22.85 23.27 -20.54
N ARG A 536 22.28 22.30 -19.83
CA ARG A 536 22.10 22.35 -18.38
C ARG A 536 23.38 22.05 -17.63
N ALA A 537 24.11 21.02 -18.03
CA ALA A 537 25.44 20.72 -17.50
C ALA A 537 26.41 21.90 -17.73
N ALA A 538 26.45 22.45 -18.95
CA ALA A 538 27.29 23.59 -19.28
C ALA A 538 26.95 24.84 -18.45
N ARG A 539 25.67 25.05 -18.12
CA ARG A 539 25.25 26.16 -17.24
C ARG A 539 25.72 25.93 -15.81
N LEU A 540 25.46 24.75 -15.25
CA LEU A 540 25.77 24.43 -13.86
C LEU A 540 27.28 24.42 -13.59
N VAL A 541 28.09 23.87 -14.50
CA VAL A 541 29.56 23.87 -14.40
C VAL A 541 30.11 25.30 -14.48
N ARG A 542 29.62 26.13 -15.41
CA ARG A 542 30.02 27.55 -15.51
C ARG A 542 29.64 28.37 -14.28
N GLN A 543 28.47 28.13 -13.70
CA GLN A 543 28.05 28.78 -12.44
C GLN A 543 29.00 28.48 -11.27
N ARG A 544 29.78 27.40 -11.34
CA ARG A 544 30.81 27.05 -10.35
C ARG A 544 32.21 27.53 -10.73
N GLY A 545 32.34 28.36 -11.77
CA GLY A 545 33.62 28.93 -12.20
C GLY A 545 34.49 27.99 -13.03
N MET A 546 33.95 26.86 -13.49
CA MET A 546 34.66 25.93 -14.37
C MET A 546 34.24 26.12 -15.83
N ASN A 547 35.23 26.07 -16.73
CA ASN A 547 34.95 26.04 -18.17
C ASN A 547 34.39 24.66 -18.57
N PHE A 548 33.32 24.66 -19.34
CA PHE A 548 32.70 23.44 -19.88
C PHE A 548 33.11 23.30 -21.36
N PRO A 549 34.11 22.47 -21.70
CA PRO A 549 34.53 22.34 -23.08
C PRO A 549 33.45 21.58 -23.88
N PRO A 550 33.09 22.05 -25.09
CA PRO A 550 32.10 21.38 -25.94
C PRO A 550 32.61 20.04 -26.51
N LEU A 551 33.93 19.86 -26.56
CA LEU A 551 34.60 18.64 -27.01
C LEU A 551 35.20 17.93 -25.79
N ALA A 552 35.26 16.59 -25.84
CA ALA A 552 35.76 15.72 -24.78
C ALA A 552 37.03 16.30 -24.13
N ARG A 553 37.14 16.12 -22.81
CA ARG A 553 38.20 16.67 -21.94
C ARG A 553 39.54 16.65 -22.68
N VAL A 554 39.95 17.78 -23.26
CA VAL A 554 41.32 17.94 -23.75
C VAL A 554 42.13 17.99 -22.48
N GLY A 555 42.67 16.85 -22.07
CA GLY A 555 43.56 16.72 -20.93
C GLY A 555 44.85 17.45 -21.23
N ASN A 556 44.81 18.78 -21.31
CA ASN A 556 46.02 19.54 -21.03
C ASN A 556 46.25 19.37 -19.52
N GLY A 557 47.39 18.81 -19.13
CA GLY A 557 47.75 18.56 -17.73
C GLY A 557 47.87 19.82 -16.84
N THR A 558 47.24 20.93 -17.24
CA THR A 558 47.27 22.23 -16.60
C THR A 558 46.09 22.48 -15.66
N ALA A 559 45.00 21.71 -15.75
CA ALA A 559 44.10 21.58 -14.61
C ALA A 559 44.75 20.61 -13.62
N LYS A 560 45.79 21.08 -12.91
CA LYS A 560 46.33 20.42 -11.72
C LYS A 560 45.14 19.87 -10.94
N MET A 561 45.16 18.57 -10.62
CA MET A 561 44.52 18.05 -9.43
C MET A 561 45.10 18.83 -8.24
N TYR A 562 44.65 20.06 -8.03
CA TYR A 562 44.90 20.74 -6.78
C TYR A 562 44.04 19.98 -5.78
N TYR A 563 44.73 19.29 -4.87
CA TYR A 563 44.21 18.57 -3.71
C TYR A 563 43.39 19.44 -2.74
N ASP A 564 43.09 20.69 -3.11
CA ASP A 564 42.06 21.48 -2.45
C ASP A 564 40.70 21.01 -2.94
N HIS A 565 40.13 20.05 -2.19
CA HIS A 565 38.76 19.57 -2.32
C HIS A 565 37.73 20.68 -2.02
N ASP A 566 37.80 21.83 -2.69
CA ASP A 566 36.75 22.84 -2.60
C ASP A 566 35.44 22.22 -3.11
N LYS A 567 34.40 22.35 -2.29
CA LYS A 567 33.03 21.87 -2.58
C LYS A 567 32.51 22.39 -3.92
N ARG A 568 32.98 23.56 -4.38
CA ARG A 568 32.62 24.10 -5.69
C ARG A 568 33.17 23.28 -6.85
N SER A 569 34.44 22.92 -6.80
CA SER A 569 35.11 22.07 -7.79
C SER A 569 34.49 20.67 -7.80
N MET A 570 34.26 20.07 -6.63
CA MET A 570 33.62 18.75 -6.52
C MET A 570 32.20 18.73 -7.12
N ALA A 571 31.38 19.75 -6.85
CA ALA A 571 30.05 19.85 -7.44
C ALA A 571 30.09 20.02 -8.96
N ALA A 572 31.01 20.82 -9.48
CA ALA A 572 31.20 21.00 -10.91
C ALA A 572 31.65 19.71 -11.61
N TYR A 573 32.56 18.95 -11.00
CA TYR A 573 32.92 17.60 -11.46
C TYR A 573 31.72 16.65 -11.39
N GLY A 574 30.91 16.72 -10.34
CA GLY A 574 29.68 15.94 -10.22
C GLY A 574 28.72 16.18 -11.40
N TYR A 575 28.52 17.44 -11.80
CA TYR A 575 27.70 17.79 -12.98
C TYR A 575 28.33 17.32 -14.29
N TRP A 576 29.65 17.40 -14.42
CA TRP A 576 30.36 16.90 -15.62
C TRP A 576 30.25 15.38 -15.74
N ASP A 577 30.47 14.63 -14.66
CA ASP A 577 30.30 13.18 -14.60
C ASP A 577 28.86 12.78 -14.96
N ALA A 578 27.86 13.48 -14.42
CA ALA A 578 26.46 13.27 -14.78
C ALA A 578 26.24 13.45 -16.29
N PHE A 579 26.80 14.51 -16.87
CA PHE A 579 26.72 14.74 -18.31
C PHE A 579 27.40 13.64 -19.12
N GLN A 580 28.58 13.15 -18.72
CA GLN A 580 29.26 12.07 -19.43
C GLN A 580 28.42 10.78 -19.42
N ARG A 581 27.80 10.46 -18.27
CA ARG A 581 26.90 9.30 -18.15
C ARG A 581 25.64 9.41 -19.01
N LEU A 582 25.07 10.62 -19.10
CA LEU A 582 23.79 10.82 -19.79
C LEU A 582 23.93 11.18 -21.28
N LYS A 583 25.12 11.63 -21.72
CA LYS A 583 25.40 11.97 -23.13
C LYS A 583 25.51 10.71 -23.99
N ASP A 584 26.14 9.66 -23.47
CA ASP A 584 26.29 8.41 -24.19
C ASP A 584 25.03 7.55 -24.03
N LYS A 585 24.50 7.03 -25.15
CA LYS A 585 23.22 6.31 -25.15
C LYS A 585 23.30 5.04 -24.30
N GLU A 586 24.41 4.30 -24.40
CA GLU A 586 24.61 3.05 -23.66
C GLU A 586 24.84 3.31 -22.17
N ALA A 587 25.64 4.32 -21.81
CA ALA A 587 25.83 4.72 -20.42
C ALA A 587 24.54 5.30 -19.79
N ARG A 588 23.69 5.97 -20.58
CA ARG A 588 22.38 6.44 -20.14
C ARG A 588 21.44 5.26 -19.90
N GLU A 589 21.38 4.31 -20.84
CA GLU A 589 20.63 3.06 -20.68
C GLU A 589 21.07 2.33 -19.41
N TRP A 590 22.38 2.26 -19.14
CA TRP A 590 22.93 1.70 -17.90
C TRP A 590 22.50 2.47 -16.63
N THR A 591 22.48 3.80 -16.72
CA THR A 591 22.07 4.66 -15.61
C THR A 591 20.59 4.44 -15.26
N ASP A 592 19.77 4.21 -16.29
CA ASP A 592 18.32 4.00 -16.18
C ASP A 592 17.95 2.58 -15.72
N LYS A 593 18.88 1.60 -15.79
CA LYS A 593 18.63 0.24 -15.32
C LYS A 593 18.29 0.24 -13.81
N PRO A 594 17.24 -0.49 -13.37
CA PRO A 594 17.07 -0.80 -11.97
C PRO A 594 18.34 -1.42 -11.41
N CYS A 595 18.62 -1.13 -10.15
CA CYS A 595 19.58 -1.93 -9.42
C CYS A 595 18.91 -2.70 -8.30
N THR A 596 19.42 -3.90 -8.06
CA THR A 596 19.02 -4.69 -6.93
C THR A 596 19.74 -4.14 -5.70
N PRO A 597 19.01 -3.70 -4.66
CA PRO A 597 19.63 -3.25 -3.43
C PRO A 597 20.33 -4.44 -2.76
N MET A 598 21.64 -4.31 -2.56
CA MET A 598 22.47 -5.27 -1.84
C MET A 598 22.85 -4.67 -0.48
N PHE A 599 23.07 -5.53 0.51
CA PHE A 599 23.51 -5.12 1.86
C PHE A 599 22.61 -4.05 2.50
N GLY A 600 21.30 -4.28 2.54
CA GLY A 600 20.35 -3.33 3.14
C GLY A 600 20.21 -2.01 2.38
N GLY A 601 20.53 -2.00 1.08
CA GLY A 601 20.44 -0.82 0.21
C GLY A 601 21.68 0.07 0.19
N ALA A 602 22.76 -0.33 0.87
CA ALA A 602 24.02 0.39 0.84
C ALA A 602 24.73 0.29 -0.53
N LEU A 603 24.53 -0.82 -1.24
CA LEU A 603 25.11 -1.09 -2.56
C LEU A 603 24.02 -1.42 -3.58
N CYS A 604 24.33 -1.15 -4.84
CA CYS A 604 23.38 -1.21 -5.95
C CYS A 604 23.99 -2.10 -7.04
N ALA A 605 23.51 -3.35 -7.14
CA ALA A 605 24.00 -4.30 -8.13
C ALA A 605 23.20 -4.20 -9.43
N LYS A 606 23.91 -4.11 -10.55
CA LYS A 606 23.36 -4.09 -11.91
C LYS A 606 24.10 -5.13 -12.75
N HIS A 607 23.44 -5.70 -13.75
CA HIS A 607 24.09 -6.63 -14.68
C HIS A 607 24.32 -5.95 -16.04
N ASP A 608 25.57 -5.98 -16.53
CA ASP A 608 25.96 -5.49 -17.86
C ASP A 608 25.32 -6.33 -18.98
N LYS A 609 25.67 -6.04 -20.24
CA LYS A 609 25.10 -6.76 -21.39
C LYS A 609 25.62 -8.20 -21.45
N GLU A 610 26.76 -8.45 -20.85
CA GLU A 610 27.48 -9.71 -20.76
C GLU A 610 27.05 -10.55 -19.54
N GLY A 611 26.15 -10.02 -18.69
CA GLY A 611 25.66 -10.69 -17.49
C GLY A 611 26.60 -10.59 -16.28
N ASN A 612 27.66 -9.79 -16.35
CA ASN A 612 28.52 -9.54 -15.19
C ASN A 612 27.82 -8.59 -14.22
N MET A 613 27.90 -8.91 -12.93
CA MET A 613 27.41 -8.05 -11.86
C MET A 613 28.40 -6.90 -11.62
N LEU A 614 27.94 -5.68 -11.87
CA LEU A 614 28.61 -4.44 -11.53
C LEU A 614 27.95 -3.84 -10.29
N ILE A 615 28.76 -3.53 -9.27
CA ILE A 615 28.29 -2.94 -8.02
C ILE A 615 28.59 -1.44 -8.06
N GLU A 616 27.53 -0.63 -8.06
CA GLU A 616 27.63 0.82 -7.84
C GLU A 616 27.58 1.10 -6.33
N ALA A 617 28.62 1.79 -5.84
CA ALA A 617 28.74 2.24 -4.45
C ALA A 617 28.14 3.63 -4.23
#